data_AF-A0A3N5EH45-F1
#
_entry.id   AF-A0A3N5EH45-F1
#
_cell.length_a   1.000
_cell.length_b   1.000
_cell.length_c   1.000
_cell.angle_alpha   90.00
_cell.angle_beta   90.00
_cell.angle_gamma   90.00
#
_symmetry.space_group_name_H-M   'P 1'
#
loop_
_entity.id
_entity.type
_entity.pdbx_description
1 polymer ?
#
loop_
_entity_poly.entity_id
_entity_poly.type
_entity_poly.pdbx_seq_one_letter_code
_entity_poly.pdbx_strand_id
1 'polypeptide(L)'
;NDVAKYFAIIPAAFATTSPVLGALNIMRLATPESAILSAVIFNALIIVALIPLALRGVKYRPMNAARLLRRHLFIYGLGGLIAPFAGIKLVDLLLVVFGWV
;
A
#
# COMPACT_ATOMS: atom_id res chain seq x y z
N ASN A 1 2.52 4.50 -1.93
CA ASN A 1 2.27 4.05 -0.55
C ASN A 1 1.14 4.85 0.07
N ASP A 2 1.34 6.14 0.28
CA ASP A 2 0.36 6.96 1.02
C ASP A 2 -0.98 7.06 0.30
N VAL A 3 -0.98 7.10 -1.03
CA VAL A 3 -2.22 7.02 -1.83
C VAL A 3 -3.06 5.80 -1.45
N ALA A 4 -2.47 4.60 -1.42
CA ALA A 4 -3.18 3.39 -1.03
C ALA A 4 -3.65 3.44 0.43
N LYS A 5 -2.82 3.98 1.33
CA LYS A 5 -3.18 4.13 2.75
C LYS A 5 -4.40 5.03 2.94
N TYR A 6 -4.49 6.15 2.21
CA TYR A 6 -5.66 7.01 2.25
C TYR A 6 -6.92 6.29 1.76
N PHE A 7 -6.83 5.54 0.66
CA PHE A 7 -7.95 4.73 0.17
C PHE A 7 -8.34 3.56 1.07
N ALA A 8 -7.46 3.11 1.97
CA ALA A 8 -7.80 2.10 2.98
C ALA A 8 -8.46 2.74 4.21
N ILE A 9 -7.83 3.80 4.75
CA ILE A 9 -8.14 4.31 6.08
C ILE A 9 -9.31 5.30 6.06
N ILE A 10 -9.41 6.20 5.07
CA ILE A 10 -10.49 7.20 5.01
C ILE A 10 -11.89 6.55 4.97
N PRO A 11 -12.21 5.63 4.03
CA PRO A 11 -13.53 5.02 4.01
C PRO A 11 -13.84 4.23 5.30
N ALA A 12 -12.82 3.63 5.91
CA ALA A 12 -12.97 2.86 7.14
C ALA A 12 -13.21 3.73 8.37
N ALA A 13 -12.35 4.74 8.59
CA ALA A 13 -12.41 5.62 9.75
C ALA A 13 -13.71 6.44 9.82
N PHE A 14 -14.32 6.71 8.66
CA PHE A 14 -15.55 7.49 8.55
C PHE A 14 -16.78 6.63 8.17
N ALA A 15 -16.69 5.29 8.25
CA ALA A 15 -17.78 4.40 7.85
C ALA A 15 -19.10 4.67 8.62
N THR A 16 -19.01 5.10 9.88
CA THR A 16 -20.17 5.40 10.73
C THR A 16 -20.64 6.85 10.64
N THR A 17 -19.73 7.79 10.37
CA THR A 17 -20.01 9.24 10.40
C THR A 17 -20.29 9.82 9.01
N SER A 18 -19.79 9.20 7.95
CA SER A 18 -19.98 9.62 6.56
C SER A 18 -19.99 8.41 5.62
N PRO A 19 -21.10 7.65 5.56
CA PRO A 19 -21.20 6.43 4.75
C PRO A 19 -20.92 6.65 3.25
N VAL A 20 -21.15 7.86 2.74
CA VAL A 20 -20.82 8.26 1.36
C VAL A 20 -19.34 8.07 1.03
N LEU A 21 -18.45 8.18 2.03
CA LEU A 21 -17.02 7.95 1.84
C LEU A 21 -16.70 6.47 1.60
N GLY A 22 -17.63 5.55 1.86
CA GLY A 22 -17.50 4.14 1.48
C GLY A 22 -17.28 3.94 -0.02
N ALA A 23 -17.73 4.87 -0.88
CA ALA A 23 -17.45 4.86 -2.31
C ALA A 23 -15.94 4.98 -2.64
N LEU A 24 -15.13 5.49 -1.70
CA LEU A 24 -13.67 5.55 -1.82
C LEU A 24 -12.99 4.22 -1.50
N ASN A 25 -13.71 3.19 -1.04
CA ASN A 25 -13.16 1.86 -0.84
C ASN A 25 -12.92 1.14 -2.17
N ILE A 26 -11.98 1.66 -2.96
CA ILE A 26 -11.61 1.13 -4.28
C ILE A 26 -11.06 -0.30 -4.15
N MET A 27 -10.36 -0.59 -3.05
CA MET A 27 -9.81 -1.92 -2.74
C MET A 27 -10.88 -2.93 -2.32
N ARG A 28 -12.12 -2.49 -2.08
CA ARG A 28 -13.23 -3.31 -1.59
C ARG A 28 -12.83 -4.14 -0.37
N LEU A 29 -12.20 -3.49 0.61
CA LEU A 29 -11.81 -4.11 1.89
C LEU A 29 -13.06 -4.55 2.66
N ALA A 30 -12.97 -5.67 3.37
CA ALA A 30 -14.14 -6.38 3.90
C ALA A 30 -14.88 -5.61 5.00
N THR A 31 -14.17 -5.13 6.02
CA THR A 31 -14.73 -4.35 7.12
C THR A 31 -13.88 -3.11 7.43
N PRO A 32 -14.44 -2.08 8.09
CA PRO A 32 -13.65 -0.93 8.53
C PRO A 32 -12.49 -1.31 9.45
N GLU A 33 -12.70 -2.29 10.33
CA GLU A 33 -11.69 -2.79 11.25
C GLU A 33 -10.57 -3.54 10.52
N SER A 34 -10.92 -4.48 9.62
CA SER A 34 -9.94 -5.22 8.82
C SER A 34 -9.14 -4.29 7.92
N ALA A 35 -9.74 -3.22 7.40
CA ALA A 35 -9.08 -2.23 6.57
C ALA A 35 -7.97 -1.47 7.31
N ILE A 36 -8.26 -1.01 8.54
CA ILE A 36 -7.29 -0.31 9.38
C ILE A 36 -6.16 -1.26 9.78
N LEU A 37 -6.50 -2.47 10.24
CA LEU A 37 -5.51 -3.48 10.60
C LEU A 37 -4.61 -3.86 9.43
N SER A 38 -5.18 -4.07 8.25
CA SER A 38 -4.43 -4.41 7.04
C SER A 38 -3.44 -3.31 6.64
N ALA A 39 -3.86 -2.04 6.73
CA ALA A 39 -2.99 -0.91 6.45
C ALA A 39 -1.81 -0.81 7.44
N VAL A 40 -2.06 -1.06 8.74
CA VAL A 40 -1.01 -1.06 9.78
C VAL A 40 -0.06 -2.23 9.60
N ILE A 41 -0.57 -3.45 9.41
CA ILE A 41 0.24 -4.66 9.21
C ILE A 41 1.11 -4.51 7.96
N PHE A 42 0.54 -4.06 6.83
CA PHE A 42 1.32 -3.82 5.61
C PHE A 42 2.47 -2.83 5.86
N ASN A 43 2.24 -1.77 6.64
CA ASN A 43 3.27 -0.80 6.98
C ASN A 43 4.42 -1.41 7.81
N ALA A 44 4.12 -2.37 8.69
CA ALA A 44 5.16 -3.09 9.41
C ALA A 44 5.95 -4.04 8.49
N LEU A 45 5.24 -4.81 7.66
CA LEU A 45 5.85 -5.78 6.75
C LEU A 45 6.72 -5.11 5.66
N ILE A 46 6.28 -3.97 5.12
CA ILE A 46 7.02 -3.31 4.03
C ILE A 46 8.38 -2.79 4.48
N ILE A 47 8.53 -2.40 5.75
CA ILE A 47 9.82 -2.00 6.31
C ILE A 47 10.78 -3.19 6.26
N VAL A 48 10.38 -4.34 6.82
CA VAL A 48 11.20 -5.56 6.85
C VAL A 48 11.57 -6.00 5.43
N ALA A 49 10.62 -5.96 4.49
CA ALA A 49 10.85 -6.30 3.09
C ALA A 49 11.87 -5.39 2.39
N LEU A 50 11.95 -4.11 2.79
CA LEU A 50 12.84 -3.13 2.18
C LEU A 50 14.22 -3.05 2.85
N ILE A 51 14.42 -3.62 4.05
CA ILE A 51 15.73 -3.65 4.73
C ILE A 51 16.83 -4.23 3.83
N PRO A 52 16.66 -5.40 3.17
CA PRO A 52 17.71 -5.95 2.31
C PRO A 52 18.07 -5.04 1.14
N LEU A 53 17.09 -4.32 0.59
CA LEU A 53 17.30 -3.36 -0.49
C LEU A 53 18.07 -2.14 0.01
N ALA A 54 17.76 -1.64 1.21
CA ALA A 54 18.46 -0.53 1.84
C ALA A 54 19.92 -0.88 2.13
N LEU A 55 20.19 -2.12 2.59
CA LEU A 55 21.55 -2.59 2.90
C LEU A 55 22.39 -2.88 1.64
N ARG A 56 21.79 -3.46 0.59
CA ARG A 56 22.52 -3.80 -0.66
C ARG A 56 22.69 -2.60 -1.59
N GLY A 57 21.88 -1.56 -1.42
CA GLY A 57 21.83 -0.41 -2.31
C GLY A 57 21.23 -0.72 -3.69
N VAL A 58 20.94 0.34 -4.44
CA VAL A 58 20.41 0.23 -5.80
C VAL A 58 21.58 0.27 -6.80
N LYS A 59 21.62 -0.69 -7.74
CA LYS A 59 22.67 -0.73 -8.78
C LYS A 59 22.65 0.54 -9.61
N TYR A 60 23.72 1.34 -9.52
CA TYR A 60 23.90 2.53 -10.35
C TYR A 60 24.12 2.13 -11.82
N ARG A 61 23.51 2.88 -12.74
CA ARG A 61 23.78 2.77 -14.18
C ARG A 61 24.01 4.17 -14.74
N PRO A 62 25.14 4.45 -15.41
CA PRO A 62 25.41 5.76 -15.98
C PRO A 62 24.41 6.03 -17.11
N MET A 63 23.58 7.05 -16.93
CA MET A 63 22.52 7.46 -17.85
C MET A 63 22.36 8.97 -17.77
N ASN A 64 21.93 9.61 -18.87
CA ASN A 64 21.51 11.02 -18.86
C ASN A 64 20.43 11.24 -17.78
N ALA A 65 20.53 12.34 -17.03
CA ALA A 65 19.63 12.72 -15.93
C ALA A 65 18.14 12.59 -16.29
N ALA A 66 17.71 13.08 -17.45
CA ALA A 66 16.31 12.99 -17.87
C ALA A 66 15.83 11.54 -18.04
N ARG A 67 16.70 10.69 -18.60
CA ARG A 67 16.42 9.27 -18.81
C ARG A 67 16.42 8.49 -17.48
N LEU A 68 17.31 8.86 -16.56
CA LEU A 68 17.39 8.30 -15.22
C LEU A 68 16.13 8.64 -14.41
N LEU A 69 15.71 9.91 -14.40
CA LEU A 69 14.49 10.36 -13.71
C LEU A 69 13.26 9.60 -14.19
N ARG A 70 13.04 9.54 -15.52
CA ARG A 70 11.89 8.81 -16.08
C ARG A 70 11.89 7.34 -15.68
N ARG A 71 13.07 6.71 -15.64
CA ARG A 71 13.21 5.31 -15.22
C ARG A 71 12.91 5.13 -13.74
N HIS A 72 13.36 6.03 -12.88
CA HIS A 72 13.08 5.96 -11.44
C HIS A 72 11.60 6.21 -11.15
N LEU A 73 10.97 7.19 -11.81
CA LEU A 73 9.52 7.41 -11.71
C LEU A 73 8.74 6.19 -12.19
N PHE A 74 9.15 5.56 -13.29
CA PHE A 74 8.46 4.38 -13.80
C PHE A 74 8.62 3.17 -12.86
N ILE A 75 9.83 2.87 -12.39
CA ILE A 75 10.08 1.67 -11.56
C ILE A 75 9.62 1.91 -10.12
N TYR A 76 10.13 2.95 -9.47
CA TYR A 76 9.89 3.21 -8.04
C TYR A 76 8.60 4.00 -7.81
N GLY A 77 8.21 4.87 -8.74
CA GLY A 77 6.93 5.57 -8.65
C GLY A 77 5.75 4.63 -8.89
N LEU A 78 5.69 3.94 -10.04
CA LEU A 78 4.58 2.99 -10.28
C LEU A 78 4.65 1.77 -9.36
N GLY A 79 5.84 1.21 -9.12
CA GLY A 79 6.00 0.12 -8.16
C GLY A 79 5.55 0.52 -6.75
N GLY A 80 5.96 1.71 -6.29
CA GLY A 80 5.54 2.27 -5.01
C GLY A 80 4.06 2.68 -4.96
N LEU A 81 3.41 2.87 -6.11
CA LEU A 81 1.96 3.09 -6.19
C LEU A 81 1.20 1.77 -6.11
N ILE A 82 1.55 0.78 -6.94
CA ILE A 82 0.78 -0.46 -7.13
C ILE A 82 1.00 -1.45 -5.98
N ALA A 83 2.24 -1.65 -5.54
CA ALA A 83 2.56 -2.68 -4.54
C ALA A 83 1.76 -2.54 -3.22
N PRO A 84 1.53 -1.32 -2.68
CA PRO A 84 0.70 -1.14 -1.49
C PRO A 84 -0.77 -1.52 -1.66
N PHE A 85 -1.38 -1.27 -2.83
CA PHE A 85 -2.77 -1.69 -3.08
C PHE A 85 -2.90 -3.21 -3.02
N ALA A 86 -1.98 -3.92 -3.69
CA ALA A 86 -1.96 -5.38 -3.68
C ALA A 86 -1.64 -5.93 -2.28
N GLY A 87 -0.65 -5.35 -1.59
CA GLY A 87 -0.22 -5.78 -0.27
C GLY A 87 -1.31 -5.62 0.79
N ILE A 88 -1.94 -4.44 0.88
CA ILE A 88 -3.05 -4.21 1.83
C ILE A 88 -4.21 -5.16 1.54
N LYS A 89 -4.57 -5.35 0.26
CA LYS A 89 -5.67 -6.26 -0.11
C LYS A 89 -5.37 -7.71 0.26
N LEU A 90 -4.13 -8.17 0.06
CA LEU A 90 -3.73 -9.51 0.42
C LEU A 90 -3.80 -9.72 1.94
N VAL A 91 -3.35 -8.75 2.74
CA VAL A 91 -3.48 -8.82 4.19
C VAL A 91 -4.95 -8.89 4.61
N ASP A 92 -5.81 -8.04 4.04
CA ASP A 92 -7.25 -8.03 4.33
C ASP A 92 -7.90 -9.39 4.01
N LEU A 93 -7.57 -9.96 2.86
CA LEU A 93 -8.05 -11.29 2.47
C LEU A 93 -7.58 -12.37 3.44
N LEU A 94 -6.34 -12.33 3.91
CA LEU A 94 -5.84 -13.30 4.90
C LEU A 94 -6.58 -13.16 6.23
N LEU A 95 -6.77 -11.92 6.73
CA LEU A 95 -7.51 -11.68 7.98
C LEU A 95 -8.93 -12.27 7.91
N VAL A 96 -9.62 -12.03 6.79
CA VAL A 96 -11.00 -12.50 6.57
C VAL A 96 -11.06 -14.02 6.41
N VAL A 97 -10.15 -14.61 5.63
CA VAL A 97 -10.12 -16.06 5.39
C VAL A 97 -9.84 -16.84 6.67
N PHE A 98 -8.97 -16.31 7.55
CA PHE A 98 -8.69 -16.93 8.84
C PHE A 98 -9.69 -16.56 9.94
N GLY A 99 -10.67 -15.70 9.65
CA GLY A 99 -11.68 -15.24 10.62
C GLY A 99 -11.08 -14.50 11.81
N TRP A 100 -9.96 -13.80 11.60
CA TRP A 100 -9.32 -12.98 12.64
C TRP A 100 -10.07 -11.64 12.84
N VAL A 101 -10.90 -11.26 11.86
CA VAL A 101 -11.80 -10.11 11.86
C VAL A 101 -13.07 -10.47 11.09
#